data_AF-E2BQN6-F1
#
_entry.id   AF-E2BQN6-F1
#
_cell.length_a   1.000
_cell.length_b   1.000
_cell.length_c   1.000
_cell.angle_alpha   90.00
_cell.angle_beta   90.00
_cell.angle_gamma   90.00
#
_symmetry.space_group_name_H-M   'P 1'
#
loop_
_entity.id
_entity.type
_entity.pdbx_description
1 polymer ?
#
loop_
_entity_poly.entity_id
_entity_poly.type
_entity_poly.pdbx_seq_one_letter_code
_entity_poly.pdbx_strand_id
1 'polypeptide(L)'
;FNIDGMKPYKSSNKALRPILCKVYFEPNIYEPFTVALYSGTHKPKSLEQYLNKFINEKNKLLYEGLIIEETQVLIKIKSFICGTPARSYLKCIKGHISFDGC
;
A
#
# COMPACT_ATOMS: atom_id res chain seq x y z
N PHE A 1 -6.51 -2.25 -1.47
CA PHE A 1 -5.35 -1.41 -1.10
C PHE A 1 -4.82 -0.66 -2.30
N ASN A 2 -4.30 0.55 -2.10
CA ASN A 2 -3.59 1.33 -3.11
C ASN A 2 -2.19 1.70 -2.59
N ILE A 3 -1.16 1.55 -3.42
CA ILE A 3 0.22 1.91 -3.08
C ILE A 3 0.81 2.72 -4.21
N ASP A 4 1.13 3.98 -3.93
CA ASP A 4 1.77 4.86 -4.90
C ASP A 4 2.80 5.80 -4.24
N GLY A 5 3.65 6.43 -5.05
CA GLY A 5 4.58 7.45 -4.59
C GLY A 5 4.11 8.85 -4.97
N MET A 6 4.19 9.79 -4.03
CA MET A 6 3.94 11.21 -4.29
C MET A 6 5.07 12.09 -3.76
N LYS A 7 5.27 13.25 -4.41
CA LYS A 7 6.16 14.31 -3.90
C LYS A 7 5.28 15.42 -3.32
N PRO A 8 5.15 15.52 -1.99
CA PRO A 8 4.31 16.56 -1.37
C PRO A 8 4.89 17.97 -1.54
N TYR A 9 6.19 18.10 -1.79
CA TYR A 9 6.87 19.39 -1.91
C TYR A 9 7.55 19.52 -3.28
N LYS A 10 7.46 20.70 -3.89
CA LYS A 10 8.14 21.00 -5.17
C LYS A 10 9.65 21.23 -5.01
N SER A 11 10.06 21.78 -3.87
CA SER A 11 11.44 22.19 -3.58
C SER A 11 12.21 21.22 -2.67
N SER A 12 11.62 20.07 -2.32
CA SER A 12 12.27 19.05 -1.48
C SER A 12 12.33 17.72 -2.21
N ASN A 13 13.40 16.98 -1.97
CA ASN A 13 13.52 15.59 -2.41
C ASN A 13 12.69 14.62 -1.55
N LYS A 14 11.98 15.10 -0.52
CA LYS A 14 11.07 14.28 0.28
C LYS A 14 9.99 13.66 -0.61
N ALA A 15 9.88 12.35 -0.55
CA ALA A 15 8.86 11.54 -1.18
C ALA A 15 8.04 10.81 -0.11
N LEU A 16 6.74 10.72 -0.35
CA LEU A 16 5.82 9.93 0.43
C LEU A 16 5.42 8.70 -0.37
N ARG A 17 5.27 7.58 0.33
CA ARG A 17 4.69 6.35 -0.21
C ARG A 17 3.64 5.85 0.76
N PRO A 18 2.39 6.32 0.63
CA PRO A 18 1.29 5.80 1.43
C PRO A 18 0.87 4.42 0.93
N ILE A 19 0.39 3.61 1.87
CA ILE A 19 -0.49 2.47 1.62
C ILE A 19 -1.88 2.94 2.04
N LEU A 20 -2.77 3.05 1.08
CA LEU A 20 -4.17 3.41 1.29
C LEU A 20 -5.03 2.15 1.31
N CYS A 21 -6.03 2.15 2.18
CA CYS A 21 -7.08 1.15 2.23
C CYS A 21 -8.43 1.81 1.94
N LYS A 22 -9.37 1.05 1.40
CA LYS A 22 -10.77 1.45 1.24
C LYS A 22 -11.63 0.24 1.53
N VAL A 23 -12.63 0.41 2.38
CA VAL A 23 -13.65 -0.64 2.59
C VAL A 23 -14.54 -0.68 1.35
N TYR A 24 -14.65 -1.86 0.74
CA TYR A 24 -15.55 -2.04 -0.40
C TYR A 24 -16.96 -2.32 0.13
N PHE A 25 -17.89 -1.42 -0.17
CA PHE A 25 -19.31 -1.54 0.17
C PHE A 25 -20.12 -0.95 -0.98
N GLU A 26 -21.33 -1.48 -1.18
CA GLU A 26 -22.30 -0.97 -2.15
C GLU A 26 -23.57 -0.55 -1.39
N PRO A 27 -23.99 0.72 -1.45
CA PRO A 27 -23.41 1.81 -2.24
C PRO A 27 -22.02 2.27 -1.75
N ASN A 28 -21.25 2.91 -2.63
CA ASN A 28 -19.90 3.38 -2.30
C ASN A 28 -19.93 4.55 -1.30
N ILE A 29 -19.94 4.26 0.00
CA ILE A 29 -20.04 5.24 1.09
C ILE A 29 -18.73 5.47 1.87
N TYR A 30 -17.73 4.61 1.70
CA TYR A 30 -16.48 4.70 2.45
C TYR A 30 -15.37 5.33 1.60
N GLU A 31 -14.72 6.35 2.13
CA GLU A 31 -13.56 6.98 1.48
C GLU A 31 -12.25 6.21 1.75
N PRO A 32 -11.25 6.29 0.85
CA PRO A 32 -9.93 5.75 1.12
C PRO A 32 -9.26 6.43 2.32
N PHE A 33 -8.51 5.65 3.12
CA PHE A 33 -7.76 6.12 4.28
C PHE A 33 -6.34 5.55 4.31
N THR A 34 -5.43 6.24 5.00
CA THR A 34 -4.03 5.80 5.12
C THR A 34 -3.90 4.71 6.18
N VAL A 35 -3.31 3.57 5.82
CA VAL A 35 -3.00 2.48 6.77
C VAL A 35 -1.51 2.35 7.07
N ALA A 36 -0.66 2.84 6.16
CA ALA A 36 0.77 2.98 6.43
C ALA A 36 1.34 4.13 5.60
N LEU A 37 2.41 4.75 6.09
CA LEU A 37 3.08 5.85 5.41
C LEU A 37 4.59 5.70 5.54
N TYR A 38 5.28 5.71 4.41
CA TYR A 38 6.72 5.97 4.35
C TYR A 38 6.97 7.41 3.94
N SER A 39 7.95 8.05 4.60
CA SER A 39 8.46 9.38 4.26
C SER A 39 9.98 9.35 4.26
N GLY A 40 10.59 9.76 3.15
CA GLY A 40 12.05 9.78 3.02
C GLY A 40 12.48 10.51 1.76
N THR A 41 13.77 10.82 1.63
CA THR A 41 14.32 11.50 0.44
C THR A 41 14.56 10.55 -0.74
N HIS A 42 14.54 9.24 -0.49
CA HIS A 42 14.75 8.19 -1.48
C HIS A 42 13.67 7.12 -1.38
N LYS A 43 13.70 6.14 -2.30
CA LYS A 43 12.90 4.92 -2.14
C LYS A 43 13.36 4.18 -0.86
N PRO A 44 12.47 3.46 -0.16
CA PRO A 44 12.89 2.59 0.93
C PRO A 44 13.95 1.63 0.42
N LYS A 45 15.12 1.62 1.08
CA LYS A 45 16.26 0.77 0.70
C LYS A 45 15.89 -0.72 0.79
N SER A 46 15.08 -1.07 1.79
CA SER A 46 14.52 -2.40 1.96
C SER A 46 13.00 -2.35 1.78
N LEU A 47 12.52 -3.09 0.79
CA LEU A 47 11.08 -3.29 0.57
C LEU A 47 10.46 -4.03 1.76
N GLU A 48 11.20 -4.97 2.34
CA GLU A 48 10.79 -5.72 3.53
C GLU A 48 10.54 -4.77 4.69
N GLN A 49 11.49 -3.89 5.03
CA GLN A 49 11.30 -2.92 6.12
C GLN A 49 10.10 -1.99 5.90
N TYR A 50 9.84 -1.63 4.64
CA TYR A 50 8.68 -0.82 4.27
C TYR A 50 7.35 -1.57 4.46
N LEU A 51 7.28 -2.85 4.09
CA LEU A 51 6.03 -3.61 4.08
C LEU A 51 5.80 -4.49 5.31
N ASN A 52 6.81 -4.79 6.12
CA ASN A 52 6.74 -5.81 7.16
C ASN A 52 5.58 -5.57 8.15
N LYS A 53 5.49 -4.35 8.71
CA LYS A 53 4.39 -4.00 9.64
C LYS A 53 3.02 -4.17 8.97
N PHE A 54 2.87 -3.66 7.75
CA PHE A 54 1.63 -3.78 6.98
C PHE A 54 1.26 -5.24 6.68
N ILE A 55 2.23 -6.07 6.26
CA ILE A 55 2.00 -7.48 5.93
C ILE A 55 1.57 -8.27 7.16
N ASN A 56 2.25 -8.07 8.30
CA ASN A 56 1.95 -8.79 9.54
C ASN A 56 0.55 -8.48 10.04
N GLU A 57 0.19 -7.19 10.11
CA GLU A 57 -1.15 -6.77 10.54
C GLU A 57 -2.24 -7.24 9.56
N LYS A 58 -2.01 -7.07 8.25
CA LYS A 58 -2.92 -7.57 7.21
C LYS A 58 -3.11 -9.09 7.33
N ASN A 59 -2.05 -9.87 7.52
CA ASN A 59 -2.16 -11.32 7.64
C ASN A 59 -2.96 -11.72 8.89
N LYS A 60 -2.74 -11.02 10.01
CA LYS A 60 -3.54 -11.21 11.22
C LYS A 60 -5.03 -10.94 10.96
N LEU A 61 -5.35 -9.81 10.32
CA LEU A 61 -6.74 -9.45 9.98
C LEU A 61 -7.41 -10.44 9.01
N LEU A 62 -6.65 -11.04 8.08
CA LEU A 62 -7.18 -12.05 7.17
C LEU A 62 -7.42 -13.40 7.84
N TYR A 63 -6.61 -13.74 8.84
CA TYR A 63 -6.70 -15.00 9.56
C TYR A 63 -7.74 -14.94 10.67
N GLU A 64 -7.69 -13.90 11.50
CA GLU A 64 -8.54 -13.74 12.69
C GLU A 64 -9.86 -13.02 12.38
N GLY A 65 -9.89 -12.20 11.33
CA GLY A 65 -11.00 -11.26 11.10
C GLY A 65 -10.94 -10.04 12.03
N LEU A 66 -12.06 -9.34 12.16
CA LEU A 66 -12.23 -8.16 13.02
C LEU A 66 -13.48 -8.35 13.88
N ILE A 67 -13.42 -8.02 15.17
CA ILE A 67 -14.58 -8.05 16.05
C ILE A 67 -15.21 -6.66 16.06
N ILE A 68 -16.48 -6.56 15.65
CA ILE A 68 -17.29 -5.34 15.70
C ILE A 68 -18.58 -5.69 16.41
N GLU A 69 -18.89 -5.02 17.53
CA GLU A 69 -20.12 -5.25 18.30
C GLU A 69 -20.37 -6.76 18.55
N GLU A 70 -19.33 -7.44 19.06
CA GLU A 70 -19.32 -8.90 19.35
C GLU A 70 -19.44 -9.82 18.13
N THR A 71 -19.60 -9.26 16.92
CA THR A 71 -19.67 -10.00 15.68
C THR A 71 -18.29 -10.10 15.03
N GLN A 72 -17.86 -11.32 14.70
CA GLN A 72 -16.64 -11.54 13.93
C GLN A 72 -16.90 -11.31 12.43
N VAL A 73 -16.25 -10.29 11.88
CA VAL A 73 -16.28 -9.94 10.47
C VAL A 73 -15.01 -10.46 9.79
N LEU A 74 -15.17 -11.36 8.83
CA LEU A 74 -14.05 -11.88 8.05
C LEU A 74 -13.62 -10.87 6.99
N ILE A 75 -12.32 -10.60 6.94
CA ILE A 75 -11.73 -9.66 5.99
C ILE A 75 -11.26 -10.42 4.75
N LYS A 76 -11.56 -9.88 3.55
CA LYS A 76 -11.02 -10.36 2.27
C LYS A 76 -10.42 -9.21 1.48
N ILE A 77 -9.34 -9.50 0.76
CA ILE A 77 -8.71 -8.52 -0.14
C ILE A 77 -9.41 -8.57 -1.48
N LYS A 78 -10.05 -7.46 -1.87
CA LYS A 78 -10.60 -7.32 -3.22
C LYS A 78 -9.50 -7.10 -4.26
N SER A 79 -8.59 -6.16 -4.02
CA SER A 79 -7.53 -5.82 -4.98
C SER A 79 -6.38 -5.02 -4.36
N PHE A 80 -5.23 -5.08 -5.03
CA PHE A 80 -4.12 -4.15 -4.87
C PHE A 80 -4.02 -3.30 -6.14
N ILE A 81 -4.08 -1.98 -5.96
CA ILE A 81 -4.04 -1.00 -7.04
C ILE A 81 -2.72 -0.24 -6.92
N CYS A 82 -1.96 -0.18 -8.00
CA CYS A 82 -0.72 0.58 -8.05
C CYS A 82 -0.37 0.90 -9.51
N GLY A 83 0.18 2.09 -9.73
CA GLY A 83 0.77 2.49 -11.00
C GLY A 83 1.99 1.65 -11.35
N THR A 84 2.39 1.66 -12.63
CA THR A 84 3.47 0.81 -13.15
C THR A 84 4.77 0.88 -12.35
N PRO A 85 5.31 2.07 -11.99
CA PRO A 85 6.57 2.15 -11.24
C PRO A 85 6.47 1.57 -9.81
N ALA A 86 5.34 1.78 -9.15
CA ALA A 86 5.08 1.22 -7.82
C ALA A 86 4.91 -0.30 -7.89
N ARG A 87 4.20 -0.81 -8.90
CA ARG A 87 4.02 -2.25 -9.13
C ARG A 87 5.34 -2.96 -9.36
N SER A 88 6.21 -2.42 -10.21
CA SER A 88 7.53 -2.99 -10.48
C SER A 88 8.39 -3.04 -9.21
N TYR A 89 8.36 -1.96 -8.41
CA TYR A 89 9.06 -1.92 -7.12
C TYR A 89 8.54 -2.98 -6.14
N LEU A 90 7.22 -3.11 -5.98
CA LEU A 90 6.60 -4.09 -5.07
C LEU A 90 6.86 -5.54 -5.51
N LYS A 91 6.95 -5.78 -6.82
CA LYS A 91 7.25 -7.11 -7.38
C LYS A 91 8.75 -7.41 -7.45
N CYS A 92 9.61 -6.49 -7.05
CA CYS A 92 11.06 -6.58 -7.23
C CYS A 92 11.48 -6.85 -8.69
N ILE A 93 10.74 -6.30 -9.67
CA ILE A 93 11.05 -6.42 -11.10
C ILE A 93 11.50 -5.08 -11.69
N LYS A 94 12.28 -5.15 -12.76
CA LYS A 94 12.61 -3.98 -13.56
C LYS A 94 11.36 -3.44 -14.26
N GLY A 95 11.27 -2.11 -14.37
CA GLY A 95 10.18 -1.46 -15.10
C GLY A 95 10.48 -1.41 -16.59
N HIS A 96 9.44 -1.27 -17.42
CA HIS A 96 9.56 -1.11 -18.87
C HIS A 96 10.47 0.07 -19.27
N ILE A 97 10.54 1.12 -18.45
CA ILE A 97 11.39 2.32 -18.67
C ILE A 97 12.72 2.22 -17.91
N SER A 98 13.10 1.05 -17.41
CA SER A 98 14.40 0.88 -16.76
C SER A 98 15.51 0.76 -17.80
N PHE A 99 16.76 1.07 -17.41
CA PHE A 99 17.90 1.00 -18.32
C PHE A 99 18.07 -0.40 -18.97
N ASP A 100 17.71 -1.46 -18.26
CA ASP A 100 17.65 -2.84 -18.79
C ASP A 100 16.20 -3.33 -19.02
N GLY A 101 15.27 -2.41 -19.25
CA GLY A 101 13.90 -2.74 -19.66
C GLY A 101 13.84 -2.90 -21.17
N CYS A 102 13.08 -3.89 -21.65
CA CYS A 102 12.61 -3.89 -23.05
C CYS A 102 11.61 -2.77 -23.29
#